data_AF-A0A1Q3WUQ1-F1
#
_entry.id   AF-A0A1Q3WUQ1-F1
#
_cell.length_a   1.000
_cell.length_b   1.000
_cell.length_c   1.000
_cell.angle_alpha   90.00
_cell.angle_beta   90.00
_cell.angle_gamma   90.00
#
_symmetry.space_group_name_H-M   'P 1'
#
loop_
_entity.id
_entity.type
_entity.pdbx_description
1 polymer ?
#
loop_
_entity_poly.entity_id
_entity_poly.type
_entity_poly.pdbx_seq_one_letter_code
_entity_poly.pdbx_strand_id
1 'polypeptide(L)'
;MDQRIGFNDLERAPYNEHIRSLALEWVLAELPAQRLTYSDYLTNIRILLLTTQDVDRTSQIVKAVLAQAAQLHKPSEWVEQELKFEGMVEGADRVDFLRFELQQAGTPDDALLDQYNERMTRFRP
;
A
#
# COMPACT_ATOMS: atom_id res chain seq x y z
N MET A 1 12.35 -21.24 12.45
CA MET A 1 13.11 -19.97 12.30
C MET A 1 12.81 -19.51 10.90
N ASP A 2 11.83 -18.62 10.74
CA ASP A 2 11.52 -18.07 9.43
C ASP A 2 12.63 -17.11 9.03
N GLN A 3 13.23 -17.36 7.88
CA GLN A 3 14.30 -16.54 7.35
C GLN A 3 13.70 -15.22 6.90
N ARG A 4 14.15 -14.12 7.51
CA ARG A 4 13.72 -12.77 7.16
C ARG A 4 14.05 -12.50 5.68
N ILE A 5 13.10 -11.94 4.93
CA ILE A 5 13.27 -11.55 3.53
C ILE A 5 14.23 -10.36 3.50
N GLY A 6 15.38 -10.55 2.87
CA GLY A 6 16.39 -9.51 2.65
C GLY A 6 16.31 -8.89 1.26
N PHE A 7 16.98 -7.75 1.09
CA PHE A 7 17.06 -7.03 -0.19
C PHE A 7 17.53 -7.93 -1.36
N ASN A 8 18.52 -8.78 -1.12
CA ASN A 8 19.08 -9.67 -2.15
C ASN A 8 18.11 -10.79 -2.57
N ASP A 9 17.16 -11.14 -1.70
CA ASP A 9 16.18 -12.18 -2.00
C ASP A 9 15.16 -11.68 -3.04
N LEU A 10 14.87 -10.37 -3.05
CA LEU A 10 13.88 -9.75 -3.95
C LEU A 10 14.25 -9.85 -5.43
N GLU A 11 15.53 -10.05 -5.75
CA GLU A 11 15.99 -10.21 -7.13
C GLU A 11 15.82 -11.65 -7.63
N ARG A 12 15.51 -12.60 -6.76
CA ARG A 12 15.38 -14.03 -7.08
C ARG A 12 13.92 -14.49 -7.02
N ALA A 13 13.63 -15.60 -7.69
CA ALA A 13 12.37 -16.30 -7.51
C ALA A 13 12.27 -16.87 -6.07
N PRO A 14 11.08 -16.90 -5.45
CA PRO A 14 9.79 -16.51 -6.02
C PRO A 14 9.47 -14.99 -5.91
N TYR A 15 10.26 -14.22 -5.15
CA TYR A 15 9.93 -12.84 -4.81
C TYR A 15 9.91 -11.90 -6.02
N ASN A 16 10.88 -12.01 -6.93
CA ASN A 16 10.94 -11.16 -8.13
C ASN A 16 9.70 -11.33 -9.01
N GLU A 17 9.28 -12.58 -9.24
CA GLU A 17 8.10 -12.91 -10.04
C GLU A 17 6.83 -12.36 -9.38
N HIS A 18 6.72 -12.51 -8.05
CA HIS A 18 5.60 -11.99 -7.28
C HIS A 18 5.50 -10.46 -7.37
N ILE A 19 6.62 -9.75 -7.18
CA ILE A 19 6.69 -8.29 -7.30
C ILE A 19 6.25 -7.83 -8.70
N ARG A 20 6.74 -8.50 -9.75
CA ARG A 20 6.37 -8.19 -11.13
C ARG A 20 4.89 -8.45 -11.40
N SER A 21 4.33 -9.53 -10.84
CA SER A 21 2.90 -9.82 -10.96
C SER A 21 2.06 -8.69 -10.37
N LEU A 22 2.38 -8.24 -9.16
CA LEU A 22 1.67 -7.13 -8.51
C LEU A 22 1.86 -5.80 -9.24
N ALA A 23 3.05 -5.53 -9.79
CA ALA A 23 3.28 -4.33 -10.59
C ALA A 23 2.48 -4.36 -11.91
N LEU A 24 2.33 -5.54 -12.51
CA LEU A 24 1.47 -5.72 -13.68
C LEU A 24 -0.01 -5.51 -13.33
N GLU A 25 -0.48 -6.01 -12.19
CA GLU A 25 -1.84 -5.74 -11.69
C GLU A 25 -2.09 -4.23 -11.52
N TRP A 26 -1.10 -3.48 -11.02
CA TRP A 26 -1.19 -2.02 -10.94
C TRP A 26 -1.30 -1.38 -12.33
N VAL A 27 -0.48 -1.78 -13.29
CA VAL A 27 -0.60 -1.29 -14.68
C VAL A 27 -1.98 -1.58 -15.26
N LEU A 28 -2.50 -2.79 -15.05
CA LEU A 28 -3.80 -3.22 -15.55
C LEU A 28 -4.99 -2.57 -14.85
N ALA A 29 -4.77 -1.91 -13.70
CA ALA A 29 -5.79 -1.08 -13.07
C ALA A 29 -6.07 0.21 -13.86
N GLU A 30 -5.22 0.55 -14.85
CA GLU A 30 -5.39 1.69 -15.77
C GLU A 30 -5.66 3.03 -15.06
N LEU A 31 -5.15 3.19 -13.84
CA LEU A 31 -5.30 4.41 -13.05
C LEU A 31 -4.50 5.55 -13.70
N PRO A 32 -5.02 6.80 -13.72
CA PRO A 32 -4.26 7.94 -14.21
C PRO A 32 -2.90 8.03 -13.52
N ALA A 33 -1.82 8.05 -14.30
CA ALA A 33 -0.45 8.20 -13.79
C ALA A 33 0.16 9.43 -14.47
N GLN A 34 0.63 10.39 -13.67
CA GLN A 34 1.27 11.59 -14.19
C GLN A 34 2.77 11.41 -14.29
N ARG A 35 3.38 10.87 -13.22
CA ARG A 35 4.85 10.79 -13.09
C ARG A 35 5.35 9.39 -12.77
N LEU A 36 4.49 8.50 -12.29
CA LEU A 36 4.89 7.16 -11.91
C LEU A 36 5.15 6.29 -13.14
N THR A 37 6.25 5.56 -13.07
CA THR A 37 6.70 4.59 -14.05
C THR A 37 6.53 3.17 -13.51
N TYR A 38 6.63 2.18 -14.39
CA TYR A 38 6.63 0.77 -13.97
C TYR A 38 7.74 0.45 -12.94
N SER A 39 8.91 1.07 -13.06
CA SER A 39 9.99 0.93 -12.07
C SER A 39 9.62 1.47 -10.69
N ASP A 40 8.79 2.52 -10.62
CA ASP A 40 8.31 3.06 -9.35
C ASP A 40 7.33 2.09 -8.69
N TYR A 41 6.47 1.41 -9.46
CA TYR A 41 5.59 0.36 -8.94
C TYR A 41 6.40 -0.79 -8.34
N LEU A 42 7.39 -1.30 -9.08
CA LEU A 42 8.29 -2.35 -8.60
C LEU A 42 8.98 -1.93 -7.30
N THR A 43 9.48 -0.69 -7.23
CA THR A 43 10.17 -0.17 -6.05
C THR A 43 9.25 -0.08 -4.84
N ASN A 44 8.04 0.45 -5.01
CA ASN A 44 7.07 0.55 -3.92
C ASN A 44 6.65 -0.83 -3.40
N ILE A 45 6.41 -1.80 -4.28
CA ILE A 45 6.05 -3.17 -3.88
C ILE A 45 7.23 -3.86 -3.17
N ARG A 46 8.47 -3.65 -3.61
CA ARG A 46 9.68 -4.15 -2.92
C ARG A 46 9.79 -3.62 -1.50
N ILE A 47 9.61 -2.30 -1.33
CA ILE A 47 9.66 -1.65 -0.01
C ILE A 47 8.56 -2.21 0.89
N LEU A 48 7.35 -2.37 0.35
CA LEU A 48 6.23 -2.93 1.12
C LEU A 48 6.53 -4.37 1.55
N LEU A 49 7.03 -5.23 0.65
CA LEU A 49 7.40 -6.61 0.99
C LEU A 49 8.49 -6.70 2.07
N LEU A 50 9.47 -5.79 2.04
CA LEU A 50 10.49 -5.72 3.09
C LEU A 50 9.93 -5.21 4.42
N THR A 51 8.84 -4.45 4.39
CA THR A 51 8.18 -3.94 5.59
C THR A 51 7.29 -5.00 6.22
N THR A 52 6.41 -5.62 5.42
CA THR A 52 5.48 -6.66 5.86
C THR A 52 6.18 -7.97 6.20
N GLN A 53 7.30 -8.28 5.53
CA GLN A 53 8.00 -9.56 5.63
C GLN A 53 7.11 -10.77 5.28
N ASP A 54 6.00 -10.54 4.57
CA ASP A 54 4.99 -11.53 4.24
C ASP A 54 4.43 -11.26 2.83
N VAL A 55 4.55 -12.27 1.96
CA VAL A 55 4.16 -12.21 0.55
C VAL A 55 2.64 -12.10 0.40
N ASP A 56 1.88 -12.88 1.15
CA ASP A 56 0.42 -12.92 1.07
C ASP A 56 -0.17 -11.62 1.62
N ARG A 57 0.39 -11.13 2.74
CA ARG A 57 0.00 -9.85 3.32
C ARG A 57 0.28 -8.69 2.36
N THR A 58 1.47 -8.68 1.73
CA THR A 58 1.82 -7.68 0.72
C THR A 58 0.82 -7.68 -0.44
N SER A 59 0.48 -8.86 -0.94
CA SER A 59 -0.54 -9.02 -1.99
C SER A 59 -1.89 -8.47 -1.58
N GLN A 60 -2.37 -8.79 -0.38
CA GLN A 60 -3.64 -8.30 0.14
C GLN A 60 -3.66 -6.77 0.21
N ILE A 61 -2.60 -6.15 0.73
CA ILE A 61 -2.48 -4.69 0.82
C ILE A 61 -2.51 -4.05 -0.57
N VAL A 62 -1.65 -4.51 -1.49
CA VAL A 62 -1.58 -3.93 -2.85
C VAL A 62 -2.92 -4.02 -3.56
N LYS A 63 -3.54 -5.21 -3.55
CA LYS A 63 -4.83 -5.43 -4.21
C LYS A 63 -5.96 -4.59 -3.58
N ALA A 64 -5.99 -4.47 -2.25
CA ALA A 64 -7.01 -3.67 -1.56
C ALA A 64 -6.86 -2.17 -1.88
N VAL A 65 -5.64 -1.64 -1.89
CA VAL A 65 -5.38 -0.24 -2.24
C VAL A 65 -5.73 0.03 -3.71
N LEU A 66 -5.35 -0.87 -4.63
CA LEU A 66 -5.71 -0.74 -6.06
C LEU A 66 -7.23 -0.77 -6.28
N ALA A 67 -7.92 -1.72 -5.64
CA ALA A 67 -9.38 -1.82 -5.74
C ALA A 67 -10.06 -0.56 -5.21
N GLN A 68 -9.60 -0.04 -4.07
CA GLN A 68 -10.15 1.21 -3.52
C GLN A 68 -9.83 2.41 -4.41
N ALA A 69 -8.62 2.51 -4.97
CA ALA A 69 -8.27 3.59 -5.89
C ALA A 69 -9.19 3.58 -7.13
N ALA A 70 -9.46 2.40 -7.69
CA ALA A 70 -10.38 2.25 -8.80
C ALA A 70 -11.82 2.70 -8.42
N GLN A 71 -12.32 2.25 -7.26
CA GLN A 71 -13.66 2.63 -6.78
C GLN A 71 -13.80 4.15 -6.56
N LEU A 72 -12.76 4.77 -6.00
CA LEU A 72 -12.74 6.18 -5.65
C LEU A 72 -12.17 7.07 -6.78
N HIS A 73 -11.89 6.51 -7.95
CA HIS A 73 -11.33 7.20 -9.12
C HIS A 73 -10.03 7.98 -8.78
N LYS A 74 -9.17 7.38 -7.96
CA LYS A 74 -7.91 7.99 -7.50
C LYS A 74 -6.77 7.68 -8.49
N PRO A 75 -5.77 8.57 -8.62
CA PRO A 75 -4.62 8.36 -9.50
C PRO A 75 -3.61 7.37 -8.89
N SER A 76 -2.66 6.90 -9.71
CA SER A 76 -1.58 6.01 -9.25
C SER A 76 -0.72 6.63 -8.15
N GLU A 77 -0.53 7.95 -8.14
CA GLU A 77 0.19 8.65 -7.07
C GLU A 77 -0.50 8.51 -5.70
N TRP A 78 -1.83 8.39 -5.67
CA TRP A 78 -2.55 8.11 -4.44
C TRP A 78 -2.28 6.68 -3.94
N VAL A 79 -2.23 5.69 -4.85
CA VAL A 79 -1.87 4.31 -4.49
C VAL A 79 -0.47 4.28 -3.88
N GLU A 80 0.49 4.99 -4.46
CA GLU A 80 1.86 5.08 -3.93
C GLU A 80 1.90 5.60 -2.49
N GLN A 81 1.14 6.67 -2.19
CA GLN A 81 1.02 7.23 -0.85
C GLN A 81 0.38 6.25 0.13
N GLU A 82 -0.68 5.56 -0.31
CA GLU A 82 -1.39 4.63 0.56
C GLU A 82 -0.58 3.35 0.81
N LEU A 83 0.22 2.85 -0.14
CA LEU A 83 1.14 1.73 0.14
C LEU A 83 2.21 2.12 1.16
N LYS A 84 2.71 3.36 1.13
CA LYS A 84 3.64 3.87 2.16
C LYS A 84 2.96 3.93 3.53
N PHE A 85 1.74 4.46 3.58
CA PHE A 85 0.94 4.48 4.81
C PHE A 85 0.71 3.06 5.35
N GLU A 86 0.28 2.13 4.50
CA GLU A 86 0.02 0.75 4.88
C GLU A 86 1.27 0.05 5.42
N GLY A 87 2.44 0.31 4.83
CA GLY A 87 3.71 -0.13 5.39
C GLY A 87 4.02 0.47 6.77
N MET A 88 3.74 1.76 6.98
CA MET A 88 4.00 2.42 8.26
C MET A 88 3.12 1.91 9.41
N VAL A 89 1.86 1.57 9.12
CA VAL A 89 0.93 1.03 10.12
C VAL A 89 1.04 -0.49 10.29
N GLU A 90 1.84 -1.16 9.46
CA GLU A 90 2.08 -2.59 9.57
C GLU A 90 2.79 -2.89 10.90
N GLY A 91 2.18 -3.73 11.74
CA GLY A 91 2.64 -4.03 13.10
C GLY A 91 2.16 -3.05 14.18
N ALA A 92 1.41 -2.00 13.83
CA ALA A 92 0.71 -1.14 14.78
C ALA A 92 -0.80 -1.47 14.79
N ASP A 93 -1.49 -1.09 15.88
CA ASP A 93 -2.96 -1.06 15.84
C ASP A 93 -3.41 0.09 14.93
N ARG A 94 -3.99 -0.25 13.79
CA ARG A 94 -4.50 0.70 12.79
C ARG A 94 -5.44 1.73 13.41
N VAL A 95 -6.36 1.29 14.27
CA VAL A 95 -7.42 2.14 14.82
C VAL A 95 -6.79 3.17 15.74
N ASP A 96 -5.85 2.74 16.58
CA ASP A 96 -5.14 3.64 17.48
C ASP A 96 -4.25 4.61 16.71
N PHE A 97 -3.55 4.14 15.67
CA PHE A 97 -2.72 5.00 14.83
C PHE A 97 -3.55 6.10 14.14
N LEU A 98 -4.65 5.72 13.48
CA LEU A 98 -5.52 6.65 12.77
C LEU A 98 -6.23 7.62 13.73
N ARG A 99 -6.62 7.17 14.92
CA ARG A 99 -7.18 8.05 15.96
C ARG A 99 -6.14 9.04 16.47
N PHE A 100 -4.90 8.59 16.65
CA PHE A 100 -3.81 9.47 17.05
C PHE A 100 -3.55 10.54 15.97
N GLU A 101 -3.51 10.18 14.69
CA GLU A 101 -3.38 11.12 13.57
C GLU A 101 -4.48 12.20 13.60
N LEU A 102 -5.74 11.80 13.79
CA LEU A 102 -6.87 12.74 13.94
C LEU A 102 -6.72 13.68 15.15
N GLN A 103 -6.26 13.16 16.29
CA GLN A 103 -6.06 13.97 17.50
C GLN A 103 -4.94 15.00 17.33
N GLN A 104 -3.88 14.66 16.60
CA GLN A 104 -2.75 15.57 16.34
C GLN A 104 -3.10 16.68 15.35
N ALA A 105 -4.13 16.51 14.51
CA ALA A 105 -4.53 17.53 13.54
C ALA A 105 -5.17 18.79 14.17
N GLY A 106 -5.54 18.74 15.45
CA GLY A 106 -6.10 19.87 16.22
C GLY A 106 -7.54 20.22 15.85
N THR A 107 -7.82 20.54 14.59
CA THR A 107 -9.17 20.75 14.05
C THR A 107 -9.28 20.02 12.71
N PRO A 108 -9.76 18.76 12.72
CA PRO A 108 -9.94 17.99 11.49
C PRO A 108 -10.87 18.72 10.52
N ASP A 109 -10.44 18.85 9.27
CA ASP A 109 -11.30 19.25 8.18
C ASP A 109 -11.97 18.02 7.54
N ASP A 110 -12.92 18.26 6.63
CA ASP A 110 -13.67 17.18 5.97
C ASP A 110 -12.74 16.27 5.16
N ALA A 111 -11.68 16.81 4.56
CA ALA A 111 -10.73 16.04 3.77
C ALA A 111 -9.97 15.01 4.63
N LEU A 112 -9.54 15.40 5.85
CA LEU A 112 -8.90 14.48 6.77
C LEU A 112 -9.86 13.41 7.29
N LEU A 113 -11.11 13.78 7.56
CA LEU A 113 -12.16 12.84 7.99
C LEU A 113 -12.50 11.83 6.89
N ASP A 114 -12.57 12.28 5.64
CA ASP A 114 -12.76 11.41 4.47
C ASP A 114 -11.60 10.42 4.34
N GLN A 115 -10.35 10.89 4.43
CA GLN A 115 -9.18 10.01 4.39
C GLN A 115 -9.18 8.99 5.53
N TYR A 116 -9.54 9.40 6.74
CA TYR A 116 -9.69 8.48 7.87
C TYR A 116 -10.72 7.39 7.56
N ASN A 117 -11.89 7.78 7.04
CA ASN A 117 -12.95 6.84 6.68
C ASN A 117 -12.51 5.87 5.58
N GLU A 118 -11.89 6.38 4.51
CA GLU A 118 -11.32 5.58 3.41
C GLU A 118 -10.34 4.52 3.96
N ARG A 119 -9.41 4.90 4.84
CA ARG A 119 -8.41 3.99 5.44
C ARG A 119 -9.02 2.99 6.43
N MET A 120 -10.10 3.35 7.12
CA MET A 120 -10.80 2.49 8.07
C MET A 120 -11.66 1.42 7.40
N THR A 121 -12.18 1.67 6.19
CA THR A 121 -13.06 0.73 5.49
C THR A 121 -12.33 -0.22 4.55
N ARG A 122 -11.07 0.06 4.19
CA ARG A 122 -10.27 -0.69 3.20
C ARG A 122 -10.23 -2.20 3.40
N PHE A 123 -10.15 -2.66 4.64
CA PHE A 123 -10.06 -4.08 4.99
C PHE A 123 -11.28 -4.60 5.77
N ARG A 124 -12.39 -3.86 5.75
CA ARG A 124 -13.65 -4.36 6.32
C ARG A 124 -14.28 -5.36 5.35
N PRO A 125 -14.88 -6.46 5.86
CA PRO A 125 -15.61 -7.42 5.06
C PRO A 125 -16.86 -6.81 4.41
#